data_AF-A0A7V1INI2-F1
#
_entry.id   AF-A0A7V1INI2-F1
#
_cell.length_a   1.000
_cell.length_b   1.000
_cell.length_c   1.000
_cell.angle_alpha   90.00
_cell.angle_beta   90.00
_cell.angle_gamma   90.00
#
_symmetry.space_group_name_H-M   'P 1'
#
loop_
_entity.id
_entity.type
_entity.pdbx_description
1 polymer ?
#
loop_
_entity_poly.entity_id
_entity_poly.type
_entity_poly.pdbx_seq_one_letter_code
_entity_poly.pdbx_strand_id
1 'polypeptide(L)'
;MSEKPEEPKKEAVAEEDRRDEESSRTTNGDLASLLIEVPGAEFIEVPAVLPVLPVRDVVVFPGVTMPLAIGRARSLAALDEAGQDGYLLVVSQHDPLTENPGVEDLHEVG
;
A
#
# COMPACT_ATOMS: atom_id res chain seq x y z
N MET A 1 -52.08 -53.83 10.84
CA MET A 1 -51.38 -54.49 9.72
C MET A 1 -50.39 -53.46 9.21
N SER A 2 -49.19 -53.37 9.79
CA SER A 2 -48.03 -54.25 9.54
C SER A 2 -47.65 -54.13 8.06
N GLU A 3 -46.50 -53.58 7.68
CA GLU A 3 -45.15 -54.03 8.03
C GLU A 3 -44.12 -52.91 7.77
N LYS A 4 -43.26 -52.61 8.75
CA LYS A 4 -41.89 -52.07 8.55
C LYS A 4 -40.98 -53.27 8.19
N PRO A 5 -39.80 -53.18 7.54
CA PRO A 5 -38.68 -52.25 7.77
C PRO A 5 -37.95 -51.85 6.44
N GLU A 6 -36.91 -51.01 6.35
CA GLU A 6 -35.49 -51.18 6.75
C GLU A 6 -34.75 -49.83 6.63
N GLU A 7 -33.92 -49.52 7.63
CA GLU A 7 -32.68 -48.77 7.41
C GLU A 7 -31.56 -49.80 7.13
N PRO A 8 -30.50 -49.40 6.42
CA PRO A 8 -29.24 -49.41 7.16
C PRO A 8 -28.40 -48.15 7.00
N LYS A 9 -27.73 -47.86 8.11
CA LYS A 9 -26.65 -46.90 8.35
C LYS A 9 -25.48 -47.09 7.39
N LYS A 10 -24.73 -46.01 7.15
CA LYS A 10 -23.25 -45.96 7.19
C LYS A 10 -22.78 -44.51 7.02
N GLU A 11 -22.16 -43.97 8.07
CA GLU A 11 -20.71 -43.63 8.10
C GLU A 11 -20.45 -42.27 7.43
N ALA A 12 -20.32 -41.19 8.20
CA ALA A 12 -19.09 -40.77 8.88
C ALA A 12 -18.30 -39.74 8.05
N VAL A 13 -18.14 -38.54 8.63
CA VAL A 13 -16.95 -37.67 8.58
C VAL A 13 -16.54 -37.08 7.22
N ALA A 14 -16.59 -35.75 7.12
CA ALA A 14 -15.40 -34.90 6.94
C ALA A 14 -15.80 -33.42 6.76
N GLU A 15 -15.42 -32.58 7.72
CA GLU A 15 -14.93 -31.24 7.40
C GLU A 15 -13.77 -31.40 6.41
N GLU A 16 -13.81 -30.73 5.25
CA GLU A 16 -12.58 -30.34 4.57
C GLU A 16 -12.79 -29.11 3.68
N ASP A 17 -12.16 -28.03 4.14
CA ASP A 17 -11.49 -26.97 3.39
C ASP A 17 -11.61 -27.07 1.86
N ARG A 18 -12.31 -26.10 1.25
CA ARG A 18 -12.01 -25.62 -0.10
C ARG A 18 -12.24 -24.12 -0.15
N ARG A 19 -11.29 -23.38 0.44
CA ARG A 19 -10.72 -22.24 -0.29
C ARG A 19 -10.36 -22.72 -1.70
N ASP A 20 -10.78 -21.98 -2.71
CA ASP A 20 -10.14 -21.83 -4.03
C ASP A 20 -11.16 -21.23 -5.01
N GLU A 21 -11.35 -19.92 -4.93
CA GLU A 21 -11.70 -19.12 -6.12
C GLU A 21 -10.64 -18.03 -6.29
N GLU A 22 -9.40 -18.47 -6.45
CA GLU A 22 -8.39 -17.67 -7.15
C GLU A 22 -8.41 -18.10 -8.63
N SER A 23 -9.05 -17.28 -9.48
CA SER A 23 -8.64 -17.26 -10.88
C SER A 23 -8.95 -15.94 -11.57
N SER A 24 -7.87 -15.22 -11.86
CA SER A 24 -7.64 -14.51 -13.11
C SER A 24 -8.29 -13.13 -13.32
N ARG A 25 -7.72 -12.13 -12.64
CA ARG A 25 -7.25 -10.91 -13.31
C ARG A 25 -5.88 -10.53 -12.75
N THR A 26 -4.81 -10.98 -13.39
CA THR A 26 -3.47 -10.41 -13.19
C THR A 26 -3.44 -9.00 -13.81
N THR A 27 -3.99 -8.04 -13.07
CA THR A 27 -3.67 -6.62 -13.18
C THR A 27 -2.64 -6.29 -12.09
N ASN A 28 -1.94 -5.16 -12.20
CA ASN A 28 -0.93 -4.65 -11.24
C ASN A 28 -1.44 -4.43 -9.78
N GLY A 29 -2.49 -5.13 -9.33
CA GLY A 29 -3.27 -4.85 -8.12
C GLY A 29 -2.97 -5.71 -6.89
N ASP A 30 -2.05 -6.68 -6.96
CA ASP A 30 -1.76 -7.55 -5.80
C ASP A 30 -0.70 -6.98 -4.84
N LEU A 31 -0.18 -5.78 -5.10
CA LEU A 31 0.59 -4.99 -4.14
C LEU A 31 -0.33 -4.01 -3.41
N ALA A 32 -1.50 -4.45 -2.94
CA ALA A 32 -2.55 -3.54 -2.49
C ALA A 32 -2.13 -2.63 -1.31
N SER A 33 -1.26 -3.12 -0.43
CA SER A 33 -0.80 -2.36 0.74
C SER A 33 0.47 -2.96 1.35
N LEU A 34 1.30 -2.09 1.91
CA LEU A 34 2.48 -2.39 2.71
C LEU A 34 2.16 -2.14 4.18
N LEU A 35 2.51 -3.08 5.06
CA LEU A 35 2.48 -2.89 6.51
C LEU A 35 3.87 -2.44 6.97
N ILE A 36 3.98 -1.24 7.52
CA ILE A 36 5.26 -0.66 7.96
C ILE A 36 5.27 -0.57 9.49
N GLU A 37 6.33 -1.10 10.11
CA GLU A 37 6.62 -0.92 11.54
C GLU A 37 7.37 0.39 11.75
N VAL A 38 6.78 1.30 12.54
CA VAL A 38 7.42 2.58 12.88
C VAL A 38 7.85 2.53 14.35
N PRO A 39 9.14 2.72 14.68
CA PRO A 39 9.61 2.68 16.06
C PRO A 39 8.86 3.66 16.96
N GLY A 40 8.16 3.15 17.98
CA GLY A 40 7.37 3.97 18.90
C GLY A 40 5.94 4.29 18.46
N ALA A 41 5.48 3.75 17.32
CA ALA A 41 4.09 3.78 16.88
C ALA A 41 3.57 2.37 16.56
N GLU A 42 2.26 2.24 16.31
CA GLU A 42 1.68 0.99 15.78
C GLU A 42 2.06 0.79 14.29
N PHE A 43 1.70 -0.37 13.73
CA PHE A 43 1.83 -0.64 12.31
C PHE A 43 0.94 0.31 11.50
N ILE A 44 1.47 0.84 10.40
CA ILE A 44 0.71 1.65 9.45
C ILE A 44 0.51 0.85 8.16
N GLU A 45 -0.72 0.88 7.64
CA GLU A 45 -1.05 0.39 6.31
C GLU A 45 -0.83 1.52 5.30
N VAL A 46 0.05 1.31 4.34
CA VAL A 46 0.43 2.30 3.33
C VAL A 46 0.20 1.71 1.94
N PRO A 47 -0.37 2.45 0.98
CA PRO A 47 -0.46 1.98 -0.40
C PRO A 47 0.92 1.64 -0.98
N ALA A 48 1.03 0.56 -1.77
CA ALA A 48 2.33 0.23 -2.38
C ALA A 48 2.74 1.19 -3.50
N VAL A 49 1.79 1.97 -4.03
CA VAL A 49 2.05 3.04 -4.99
C VAL A 49 1.74 4.36 -4.29
N LEU A 50 2.75 5.21 -4.22
CA LEU A 50 2.66 6.52 -3.58
C LEU A 50 3.02 7.62 -4.58
N PRO A 51 2.30 8.75 -4.56
CA PRO A 51 2.74 9.94 -5.25
C PRO A 51 4.04 10.47 -4.63
N VAL A 52 4.96 10.90 -5.49
CA VAL A 52 6.29 11.35 -5.08
C VAL A 52 6.33 12.86 -4.91
N LEU A 53 6.78 13.32 -3.73
CA LEU A 53 7.03 14.72 -3.43
C LEU A 53 8.55 14.98 -3.40
N PRO A 54 9.13 15.57 -4.46
CA PRO A 54 10.55 15.84 -4.50
C PRO A 54 10.92 17.05 -3.64
N VAL A 55 11.95 16.91 -2.80
CA VAL A 55 12.50 17.97 -1.92
C VAL A 55 13.96 18.27 -2.26
N ARG A 56 14.44 19.49 -1.96
CA ARG A 56 15.77 19.98 -2.40
C ARG A 56 16.77 20.14 -1.27
N ASP A 57 16.33 20.71 -0.15
CA ASP A 57 17.23 21.18 0.92
C ASP A 57 17.00 20.47 2.26
N VAL A 58 16.23 19.38 2.24
CA VAL A 58 15.81 18.69 3.45
C VAL A 58 15.74 17.18 3.24
N VAL A 59 16.13 16.45 4.28
CA VAL A 59 15.89 15.01 4.43
C VAL A 59 15.00 14.85 5.65
N VAL A 60 13.86 14.18 5.49
CA VAL A 60 12.89 13.94 6.56
C VAL A 60 13.13 12.55 7.11
N PHE A 61 13.22 12.42 8.42
CA PHE A 61 13.33 11.13 9.08
C PHE A 61 11.97 10.71 9.68
N PRO A 62 11.70 9.40 9.78
CA PRO A 62 10.50 8.92 10.44
C PRO A 62 10.32 9.51 11.85
N GLY A 63 9.08 9.85 12.20
CA GLY A 63 8.72 10.46 13.49
C GLY A 63 8.92 11.98 13.57
N VAL A 64 9.45 12.62 12.53
CA VAL A 64 9.59 14.09 12.48
C VAL A 64 8.33 14.75 11.91
N THR A 65 7.80 15.74 12.61
CA THR A 65 6.74 16.64 12.10
C THR A 65 7.36 17.98 11.69
N MET A 66 7.29 18.34 10.41
CA MET A 66 7.76 19.63 9.90
C MET A 66 6.79 20.25 8.87
N PRO A 67 6.66 21.59 8.82
CA PRO A 67 5.94 22.24 7.76
C PRO A 67 6.76 22.27 6.46
N LEU A 68 6.14 21.93 5.33
CA LEU A 68 6.73 22.04 4.00
C LEU A 68 5.96 23.08 3.17
N ALA A 69 6.71 23.97 2.49
CA ALA A 69 6.13 24.93 1.55
C ALA A 69 6.08 24.33 0.14
N ILE A 70 4.87 24.17 -0.40
CA ILE A 70 4.65 23.58 -1.73
C ILE A 70 4.16 24.68 -2.69
N GLY A 71 4.83 24.83 -3.83
CA GLY A 71 4.48 25.86 -4.83
C GLY A 71 4.53 25.41 -6.29
N ARG A 72 4.99 24.18 -6.59
CA ARG A 72 5.08 23.67 -7.96
C ARG A 72 3.82 22.91 -8.34
N ALA A 73 3.35 23.10 -9.56
CA ALA A 73 2.15 22.43 -10.08
C ALA A 73 2.22 20.90 -9.95
N ARG A 74 3.38 20.27 -10.22
CA ARG A 74 3.54 18.82 -10.06
C ARG A 74 3.46 18.35 -8.61
N SER A 75 4.02 19.12 -7.67
CA SER A 75 3.96 18.80 -6.24
C SER A 75 2.54 18.95 -5.68
N LEU A 76 1.78 19.94 -6.17
CA LEU A 76 0.36 20.07 -5.84
C LEU A 76 -0.45 18.90 -6.39
N ALA A 77 -0.19 18.48 -7.63
CA ALA A 77 -0.84 17.30 -8.22
C ALA A 77 -0.55 16.02 -7.43
N ALA A 78 0.68 15.83 -6.94
CA ALA A 78 1.04 14.71 -6.07
C ALA A 78 0.25 14.72 -4.75
N LEU A 79 0.05 15.90 -4.16
CA LEU A 79 -0.77 16.06 -2.95
C LEU A 79 -2.26 15.76 -3.22
N ASP A 80 -2.77 16.20 -4.37
CA ASP A 80 -4.15 15.91 -4.78
C ASP A 80 -4.34 14.39 -5.00
N GLU A 81 -3.34 13.71 -5.57
CA GLU A 81 -3.34 12.26 -5.78
C GLU A 81 -3.28 11.47 -4.46
N ALA A 82 -2.54 11.97 -3.47
CA ALA A 82 -2.48 11.36 -2.14
C ALA A 82 -3.84 11.36 -1.43
N GLY A 83 -4.76 12.24 -1.82
CA GLY A 83 -6.15 12.23 -1.39
C GLY A 83 -6.33 12.45 0.11
N GLN A 84 -7.28 11.75 0.71
CA GLN A 84 -7.64 11.93 2.12
C GLN A 84 -6.68 11.23 3.10
N ASP A 85 -6.08 10.11 2.67
CA ASP A 85 -5.13 9.37 3.51
C ASP A 85 -3.78 10.08 3.59
N GLY A 86 -3.46 10.91 2.59
CA GLY A 86 -2.34 11.85 2.64
C GLY A 86 -0.95 11.20 2.61
N TYR A 87 -0.86 9.92 2.23
CA TYR A 87 0.41 9.22 2.09
C TYR A 87 1.17 9.72 0.85
N LEU A 88 2.41 10.16 1.09
CA LEU A 88 3.32 10.68 0.08
C LEU A 88 4.69 10.02 0.29
N LEU A 89 5.39 9.74 -0.81
CA LEU A 89 6.80 9.38 -0.75
C LEU A 89 7.62 10.66 -0.92
N VAL A 90 8.34 11.08 0.12
CA VAL A 90 9.18 12.26 0.08
C VAL A 90 10.59 11.85 -0.32
N VAL A 91 11.11 12.40 -1.41
CA VAL A 91 12.41 11.99 -1.94
C VAL A 91 13.28 13.21 -2.21
N SER A 92 14.54 13.18 -1.76
CA SER A 92 15.47 14.26 -2.06
C SER A 92 15.92 14.22 -3.53
N GLN A 93 16.18 15.41 -4.08
CA GLN A 93 16.81 15.59 -5.39
C GLN A 93 18.33 15.49 -5.29
N HIS A 94 18.98 14.99 -6.33
CA HIS A 94 20.44 15.01 -6.47
C HIS A 94 20.97 16.44 -6.64
N ASP A 95 20.34 17.23 -7.53
CA ASP A 95 20.66 18.64 -7.73
C ASP A 95 19.52 19.52 -7.23
N PRO A 96 19.71 20.31 -6.15
CA PRO A 96 18.69 21.20 -5.62
C PRO A 96 18.34 22.36 -6.57
N LEU A 97 19.10 22.60 -7.65
CA LEU A 97 18.80 23.65 -8.63
C LEU A 97 17.78 23.20 -9.68
N THR A 98 17.59 21.89 -9.92
CA THR A 98 16.73 21.33 -10.97
C THR A 98 15.25 21.56 -10.70
N GLU A 99 14.58 22.44 -11.46
CA GLU A 99 13.19 22.89 -11.19
C GLU A 99 12.12 21.81 -11.40
N ASN A 100 12.32 20.98 -12.41
CA ASN A 100 11.40 19.91 -12.77
C ASN A 100 12.17 18.60 -12.80
N PRO A 101 12.52 18.03 -11.63
CA PRO A 101 13.31 16.81 -11.57
C PRO A 101 12.57 15.67 -12.29
N GLY A 102 13.32 14.93 -13.10
CA GLY A 102 12.95 13.61 -13.61
C GLY A 102 13.13 12.54 -12.54
N VAL A 103 12.84 11.28 -12.89
CA VAL A 103 13.00 10.15 -11.95
C VAL A 103 14.48 9.92 -11.66
N GLU A 104 15.33 10.12 -12.66
CA GLU A 104 16.78 10.02 -12.62
C GLU A 104 17.47 11.11 -11.79
N ASP A 105 16.76 12.20 -11.47
CA ASP A 105 17.27 13.29 -10.64
C ASP A 105 16.95 13.08 -9.14
N LEU A 106 16.27 11.97 -8.80
CA LEU A 106 15.85 11.66 -7.44
C LEU A 106 16.67 10.52 -6.86
N HIS A 107 16.88 10.57 -5.55
CA HIS A 107 17.45 9.45 -4.82
C HIS A 107 16.50 8.24 -4.83
N GLU A 108 17.05 7.02 -4.82
CA GLU A 108 16.25 5.79 -4.80
C GLU A 108 15.55 5.50 -3.46
N VAL A 109 15.95 6.21 -2.39
CA VAL A 109 15.44 6.04 -1.03
C VAL A 109 15.01 7.40 -0.47
N GLY A 110 13.86 7.42 0.19
CA GLY A 110 13.27 8.60 0.84
C GLY A 110 12.21 8.19 1.87
#